data_AF-A0A3N9RX93-F1
#
_entry.id   AF-A0A3N9RX93-F1
#
_cell.length_a   1.000
_cell.length_b   1.000
_cell.length_c   1.000
_cell.angle_alpha   90.00
_cell.angle_beta   90.00
_cell.angle_gamma   90.00
#
_symmetry.space_group_name_H-M   'P 1'
#
loop_
_entity.id
_entity.type
_entity.pdbx_description
1 polymer ?
#
loop_
_entity_poly.entity_id
_entity_poly.type
_entity_poly.pdbx_seq_one_letter_code
_entity_poly.pdbx_strand_id
1 'polypeptide(L)'
;MKQVRKNGAGIHISAGLSGYVASLCQATLCAEYGLPNELHDSHASYIHHWLKILRGDKTAILHAAAKAEQAVKWLRQFDPALGSTLPDELKEAA
;
A
#
# COMPACT_ATOMS: atom_id res chain seq x y z
N MET A 1 -37.41 0.57 -9.41
CA MET A 1 -36.31 -0.38 -9.67
C MET A 1 -35.18 0.37 -10.39
N LYS A 2 -34.12 0.76 -9.69
CA LYS A 2 -33.03 1.56 -10.27
C LYS A 2 -31.92 0.61 -10.75
N GLN A 3 -31.67 0.62 -12.05
CA GLN A 3 -30.59 -0.14 -12.71
C GLN A 3 -29.23 0.29 -12.13
N VAL A 4 -28.59 -0.60 -11.36
CA VAL A 4 -27.20 -0.44 -10.92
C VAL A 4 -26.30 -0.77 -12.10
N ARG A 5 -25.64 0.27 -12.63
CA ARG A 5 -24.62 0.16 -13.67
C ARG A 5 -23.43 -0.63 -13.12
N LYS A 6 -23.31 -1.91 -13.52
CA LYS A 6 -22.11 -2.73 -13.31
C LYS A 6 -21.04 -2.24 -14.28
N ASN A 7 -20.35 -1.16 -13.92
CA ASN A 7 -19.10 -0.83 -14.59
C ASN A 7 -18.07 -1.87 -14.15
N GLY A 8 -17.52 -2.62 -15.12
CA GLY A 8 -16.49 -3.65 -14.96
C GLY A 8 -15.12 -3.11 -14.52
N ALA A 9 -15.10 -2.22 -13.53
CA ALA A 9 -13.91 -1.73 -12.84
C ALA A 9 -14.06 -1.92 -11.32
N GLY A 10 -14.74 -3.01 -10.93
CA GLY A 10 -14.79 -3.45 -9.54
C GLY A 10 -13.45 -4.05 -9.16
N ILE A 11 -12.44 -3.21 -8.91
CA ILE A 11 -11.30 -3.62 -8.09
C ILE A 11 -11.92 -3.93 -6.72
N HIS A 12 -12.23 -5.19 -6.50
CA HIS A 12 -12.56 -5.72 -5.18
C HIS A 12 -11.33 -5.46 -4.30
N ILE A 13 -11.30 -4.32 -3.61
CA ILE A 13 -10.42 -4.11 -2.46
C ILE A 13 -11.05 -4.90 -1.31
N SER A 14 -11.16 -6.22 -1.48
CA SER A 14 -11.29 -7.09 -0.32
C SER A 14 -9.99 -6.95 0.48
N ALA A 15 -10.09 -7.10 1.80
CA ALA A 15 -9.02 -6.89 2.78
C ALA A 15 -7.69 -7.65 2.51
N GLY A 16 -7.61 -8.45 1.44
CA GLY A 16 -6.38 -9.09 0.98
C GLY A 16 -5.36 -8.16 0.34
N LEU A 17 -5.76 -7.06 -0.31
CA LEU A 17 -4.81 -6.22 -1.06
C LEU A 17 -4.10 -5.16 -0.18
N SER A 18 -4.72 -4.71 0.92
CA SER A 18 -4.18 -3.66 1.79
C SER A 18 -2.90 -4.10 2.50
N GLY A 19 -2.79 -5.38 2.87
CA GLY A 19 -1.56 -5.94 3.45
C GLY A 19 -0.35 -5.85 2.51
N TYR A 20 -0.55 -5.90 1.19
CA TYR A 20 0.55 -5.74 0.23
C TYR A 20 1.04 -4.32 0.16
N VAL A 21 0.10 -3.37 0.09
CA VAL A 21 0.42 -1.94 0.04
C VAL A 21 1.23 -1.56 1.29
N ALA A 22 0.79 -2.03 2.46
CA ALA A 22 1.48 -1.79 3.72
C ALA A 22 2.87 -2.45 3.76
N SER A 23 2.99 -3.72 3.35
CA SER A 23 4.28 -4.45 3.39
C SER A 23 5.30 -3.85 2.42
N LEU A 24 4.89 -3.47 1.20
CA LEU A 24 5.75 -2.81 0.23
C LEU A 24 6.16 -1.41 0.68
N CYS A 25 5.24 -0.66 1.28
CA CYS A 25 5.53 0.64 1.89
C CYS A 25 6.56 0.50 3.02
N GLN A 26 6.33 -0.43 3.96
CA GLN A 26 7.26 -0.75 5.04
C GLN A 26 8.64 -1.14 4.50
N ALA A 27 8.72 -2.07 3.54
CA ALA A 27 9.99 -2.50 2.96
C ALA A 27 10.76 -1.35 2.30
N THR A 28 10.05 -0.47 1.59
CA THR A 28 10.65 0.71 0.95
C THR A 28 11.24 1.66 1.98
N LEU A 29 10.48 1.99 3.03
CA LEU A 29 10.95 2.89 4.10
C LEU A 29 12.07 2.25 4.91
N CYS A 30 11.96 0.96 5.24
CA CYS A 30 13.01 0.25 5.95
C CYS A 30 14.34 0.27 5.17
N ALA A 31 14.29 0.06 3.85
CA ALA A 31 15.46 0.15 3.00
C ALA A 31 16.06 1.56 2.95
N GLU A 32 15.21 2.59 2.96
CA GLU A 32 15.62 4.00 2.90
C GLU A 32 16.26 4.49 4.19
N TYR A 33 15.69 4.13 5.35
CA TYR A 33 16.18 4.56 6.66
C TYR A 33 17.15 3.56 7.32
N GLY A 34 17.48 2.47 6.65
CA GLY A 34 18.36 1.42 7.20
C GLY A 34 17.75 0.67 8.39
N LEU A 35 16.42 0.61 8.47
CA LEU A 35 15.71 -0.09 9.54
C LEU A 35 15.63 -1.59 9.24
N PRO A 36 15.68 -2.46 10.27
CA PRO A 36 15.47 -3.89 10.09
C PRO A 36 14.09 -4.14 9.47
N ASN A 37 14.06 -4.94 8.40
CA ASN A 37 12.84 -5.38 7.75
C ASN A 37 12.54 -6.83 8.16
N GLU A 38 12.09 -7.02 9.40
CA GLU A 38 11.75 -8.35 9.90
C GLU A 38 10.31 -8.71 9.50
N LEU A 39 10.14 -9.84 8.81
CA LEU A 39 8.84 -10.46 8.63
C LEU A 39 8.57 -11.35 9.84
N HIS A 40 7.49 -11.06 10.58
CA HIS A 40 7.03 -11.91 11.67
C HIS A 40 6.33 -13.18 11.13
N ASP A 41 6.25 -14.28 11.88
CA ASP A 41 5.67 -15.54 11.38
C ASP A 41 4.18 -15.44 11.00
N SER A 42 3.46 -14.47 11.57
CA SER A 42 2.08 -14.14 11.17
C SER A 42 1.94 -13.72 9.71
N HIS A 43 3.04 -13.33 9.07
CA HIS A 43 3.09 -12.93 7.68
C HIS A 43 2.90 -14.11 6.71
N ALA A 44 3.23 -15.35 7.08
CA ALA A 44 3.05 -16.48 6.17
C ALA A 44 1.57 -16.76 5.81
N SER A 45 0.64 -16.38 6.70
CA SER A 45 -0.80 -16.64 6.58
C SER A 45 -1.44 -16.00 5.35
N TYR A 46 -0.91 -14.88 4.87
CA TYR A 46 -1.45 -14.19 3.70
C TYR A 46 -0.87 -14.69 2.36
N ILE A 47 0.24 -15.44 2.35
CA ILE A 47 0.90 -15.91 1.11
C ILE A 47 -0.03 -16.82 0.30
N HIS A 48 -0.82 -17.66 0.97
CA HIS A 48 -1.81 -18.50 0.31
C HIS A 48 -2.91 -17.65 -0.37
N HIS A 49 -3.41 -16.64 0.35
CA HIS A 49 -4.38 -15.69 -0.21
C HIS A 49 -3.78 -14.94 -1.40
N TRP A 50 -2.50 -14.62 -1.33
CA TRP A 50 -1.79 -13.89 -2.36
C TRP A 50 -1.63 -14.66 -3.65
N LEU A 51 -1.25 -15.93 -3.55
CA LEU A 51 -1.17 -16.82 -4.69
C LEU A 51 -2.54 -16.98 -5.36
N LYS A 52 -3.65 -16.91 -4.61
CA LYS A 52 -5.00 -16.95 -5.17
C LYS A 52 -5.33 -15.69 -5.97
N ILE A 53 -5.01 -14.50 -5.43
CA ILE A 53 -5.20 -13.22 -6.14
C ILE A 53 -4.36 -13.19 -7.41
N LEU A 54 -3.07 -13.52 -7.32
CA LEU A 54 -2.14 -13.45 -8.47
C LEU A 54 -2.47 -14.45 -9.59
N ARG A 55 -3.11 -15.56 -9.27
CA ARG A 55 -3.64 -16.50 -10.28
C ARG A 55 -4.86 -15.93 -11.01
N GLY A 56 -5.69 -15.14 -10.35
CA GLY A 56 -6.86 -14.49 -10.94
C GLY A 56 -6.53 -13.19 -11.66
N ASP A 57 -5.54 -12.45 -11.17
CA ASP A 57 -5.09 -11.17 -11.72
C ASP A 57 -3.58 -11.00 -11.54
N LYS A 58 -2.85 -11.07 -12.66
CA LYS A 58 -1.39 -10.92 -12.68
C LYS A 58 -0.94 -9.47 -12.49
N THR A 59 -1.81 -8.48 -12.72
CA THR A 59 -1.46 -7.06 -12.54
C THR A 59 -1.74 -6.57 -11.13
N ALA A 60 -2.37 -7.38 -10.28
CA ALA A 60 -2.65 -7.05 -8.88
C ALA A 60 -1.40 -6.57 -8.12
N ILE A 61 -0.23 -7.17 -8.37
CA ILE A 61 1.03 -6.75 -7.75
C ILE A 61 1.48 -5.35 -8.20
N LEU A 62 1.26 -5.00 -9.48
CA LEU A 62 1.61 -3.69 -10.02
C LEU A 62 0.70 -2.61 -9.44
N HIS A 63 -0.59 -2.91 -9.29
CA HIS A 63 -1.53 -1.99 -8.63
C HIS A 63 -1.21 -1.79 -7.14
N ALA A 64 -0.82 -2.86 -6.43
CA ALA A 64 -0.38 -2.77 -5.05
C ALA A 64 0.90 -1.95 -4.91
N ALA A 65 1.88 -2.16 -5.80
CA ALA A 65 3.13 -1.39 -5.84
C ALA A 65 2.88 0.10 -6.11
N ALA A 66 2.05 0.44 -7.10
CA ALA A 66 1.71 1.82 -7.41
C ALA A 66 1.04 2.54 -6.22
N LYS A 67 0.16 1.84 -5.48
CA LYS A 67 -0.45 2.38 -4.25
C LYS A 67 0.56 2.51 -3.11
N ALA A 68 1.49 1.56 -2.98
CA ALA A 68 2.53 1.62 -1.96
C ALA A 68 3.45 2.83 -2.21
N GLU A 69 3.83 3.07 -3.45
CA GLU A 69 4.64 4.22 -3.84
C GLU A 69 3.93 5.55 -3.53
N GLN A 70 2.61 5.64 -3.79
CA GLN A 70 1.80 6.79 -3.40
C GLN A 70 1.80 7.01 -1.88
N ALA A 71 1.68 5.93 -1.10
CA ALA A 71 1.71 6.00 0.36
C ALA A 71 3.09 6.44 0.88
N VAL A 72 4.18 5.89 0.35
CA VAL A 72 5.56 6.30 0.69
C VAL A 72 5.77 7.78 0.38
N LYS A 73 5.35 8.23 -0.81
CA LYS A 73 5.45 9.63 -1.21
C LYS A 73 4.70 10.56 -0.25
N TRP A 74 3.52 10.13 0.21
CA TRP A 74 2.74 10.87 1.20
C TRP A 74 3.41 10.88 2.58
N LEU A 75 4.05 9.78 3.01
CA LEU A 75 4.76 9.73 4.28
C LEU A 75 6.03 10.60 4.30
N ARG A 76 6.83 10.57 3.23
CA ARG A 76 8.05 11.40 3.09
C ARG A 76 7.78 12.91 3.20
N GLN A 77 6.56 13.31 2.89
CA GLN A 77 6.08 14.68 2.97
C GLN A 77 6.08 15.23 4.42
N PHE A 78 6.01 14.33 5.41
CA PHE A 78 6.11 14.63 6.84
C PHE A 78 7.53 14.39 7.40
N ASP A 79 8.48 13.92 6.58
CA ASP A 79 9.84 13.67 7.06
C ASP A 79 10.59 15.01 7.23
N PRO A 80 10.96 15.39 8.48
CA PRO A 80 11.70 16.62 8.72
C PRO A 80 13.10 16.60 8.09
N ALA A 81 13.69 15.44 7.84
CA ALA A 81 15.01 15.31 7.22
C ALA A 81 15.00 15.59 5.71
N LEU A 82 13.85 15.42 5.03
CA LEU A 82 13.69 15.65 3.59
C LEU A 82 13.21 17.07 3.24
N GLY A 83 12.92 17.89 4.26
CA GLY A 83 12.32 19.21 4.09
C GLY A 83 10.84 19.09 3.75
N SER A 84 9.96 19.43 4.69
CA SER A 84 8.51 19.30 4.50
C SER A 84 8.01 20.20 3.36
N THR A 85 7.44 19.61 2.31
CA THR A 85 6.76 20.35 1.23
C THR A 85 5.26 20.52 1.50
N LEU A 86 4.80 20.15 2.70
CA LEU A 86 3.39 20.24 3.07
C LEU A 86 2.94 21.70 3.22
N PRO A 87 1.76 22.07 2.69
CA PRO A 87 1.13 23.33 3.06
C PRO A 87 0.87 23.36 4.57
N ASP A 88 1.04 24.53 5.18
CA ASP A 88 1.10 24.70 6.65
C ASP A 88 -0.16 24.19 7.37
N GLU A 89 -1.31 24.20 6.70
CA GLU A 89 -2.58 23.65 7.16
C GLU A 89 -2.55 22.15 7.52
N LEU A 90 -1.65 21.36 6.93
CA LEU A 90 -1.51 19.93 7.24
C LEU A 90 -0.39 19.64 8.24
N LYS A 91 0.46 20.62 8.56
CA LYS A 91 1.50 20.49 9.60
C LYS A 91 0.92 20.53 11.01
N GLU A 92 -0.20 21.24 11.20
CA GLU A 92 -0.90 21.37 12.49
C GLU A 92 -1.62 20.07 12.92
N ALA A 93 -1.83 19.13 12.01
CA ALA A 93 -2.58 17.89 12.27
C ALA A 93 -1.68 16.66 12.55
N ALA A 94 -0.35 16.81 12.49
CA ALA A 94 0.64 15.76 12.70
C ALA A 94 1.31 15.89 14.07
#